data_AF-A0A934HL12-F1
#
_entry.id   AF-A0A934HL12-F1
#
_cell.length_a   1.000
_cell.length_b   1.000
_cell.length_c   1.000
_cell.angle_alpha   90.00
_cell.angle_beta   90.00
_cell.angle_gamma   90.00
#
_symmetry.space_group_name_H-M   'P 1'
#
loop_
_entity.id
_entity.type
_entity.pdbx_description
1 polymer ?
#
loop_
_entity_poly.entity_id
_entity_poly.type
_entity_poly.pdbx_seq_one_letter_code
_entity_poly.pdbx_strand_id
1 'polypeptide(L)'
;MKDTSQEVEERFFDMMLSRSGTERLRMGFDMFETAKRLVTAAIVDNAPGLSDADVRLAVFDRFYGEDLPEDARARCRGKMAVKPEERKY
;
A
#
# COMPACT_ATOMS: atom_id res chain seq x y z
N MET A 1 10.11 -17.01 12.62
CA MET A 1 10.40 -17.64 11.30
C MET A 1 11.54 -18.63 11.54
N LYS A 2 11.42 -19.92 11.17
CA LYS A 2 12.49 -20.91 11.44
C LYS A 2 13.43 -21.14 10.26
N ASP A 3 13.13 -20.55 9.10
CA ASP A 3 13.93 -20.65 7.87
C ASP A 3 15.06 -19.62 7.80
N THR A 4 15.31 -18.89 8.89
CA THR A 4 16.41 -17.93 9.02
C THR A 4 17.27 -18.35 10.19
N SER A 5 18.55 -18.59 9.92
CA SER A 5 19.54 -18.86 10.97
C SER A 5 19.65 -17.66 11.89
N GLN A 6 19.89 -17.93 13.18
CA GLN A 6 20.07 -16.89 14.20
C GLN A 6 21.10 -15.82 13.79
N GLU A 7 22.23 -16.22 13.21
CA GLU A 7 23.28 -15.29 12.73
C GLU A 7 22.75 -14.24 11.72
N VAL A 8 21.89 -14.68 10.79
CA VAL A 8 21.30 -13.79 9.77
C VAL A 8 20.29 -12.85 10.40
N GLU A 9 19.52 -13.32 11.37
CA GLU A 9 18.56 -12.51 12.11
C GLU A 9 19.28 -11.43 12.94
N GLU A 10 20.32 -11.81 13.68
CA GLU A 10 21.17 -10.88 14.46
C GLU A 10 21.77 -9.80 13.56
N ARG A 11 22.39 -10.21 12.43
CA ARG A 11 22.95 -9.28 11.45
C ARG A 11 21.90 -8.32 10.88
N PHE A 12 20.70 -8.81 10.60
CA PHE A 12 19.60 -7.97 10.13
C PHE A 12 19.22 -6.92 11.18
N PHE A 13 19.04 -7.33 12.44
CA PHE A 13 18.73 -6.42 13.53
C PHE A 13 19.81 -5.35 13.72
N ASP A 14 21.08 -5.73 13.70
CA ASP A 14 22.19 -4.78 13.83
C ASP A 14 22.16 -3.73 12.70
N MET A 15 21.94 -4.13 11.46
CA MET A 15 21.81 -3.21 10.32
C MET A 15 20.58 -2.29 10.43
N MET A 16 19.49 -2.74 11.05
CA MET A 16 18.30 -1.93 11.26
C MET A 16 18.47 -0.94 12.42
N LEU A 17 19.14 -1.37 13.48
CA LEU A 17 19.42 -0.56 14.66
C LEU A 17 20.53 0.47 14.43
N SER A 18 21.45 0.22 13.50
CA SER A 18 22.47 1.20 13.08
C SER A 18 21.89 2.41 12.34
N ARG A 19 20.63 2.35 11.90
CA ARG A 19 19.91 3.45 11.23
C ARG A 19 19.17 4.32 12.23
N SER A 20 19.00 5.59 11.90
CA SER A 20 18.13 6.50 12.65
C SER A 20 16.65 6.11 12.52
N GLY A 21 15.82 6.57 13.45
CA GLY A 21 14.37 6.37 13.39
C GLY A 21 13.75 6.93 12.09
N THR A 22 14.23 8.09 11.63
CA THR A 22 13.76 8.72 10.39
C THR A 22 14.12 7.90 9.15
N GLU A 23 15.31 7.32 9.10
CA GLU A 23 15.70 6.44 7.99
C GLU A 23 14.85 5.18 7.95
N ARG A 24 14.58 4.56 9.10
CA ARG A 24 13.67 3.41 9.17
C ARG A 24 12.25 3.77 8.75
N LEU A 25 11.76 4.95 9.10
CA LEU A 25 10.45 5.43 8.66
C LEU A 25 10.40 5.62 7.14
N ARG A 26 11.44 6.24 6.54
CA ARG A 26 11.55 6.39 5.08
C ARG A 26 11.56 5.03 4.39
N MET A 27 12.31 4.06 4.91
CA MET A 27 12.30 2.69 4.35
C MET A 27 10.88 2.10 4.32
N GLY A 28 10.08 2.30 5.37
CA GLY A 28 8.68 1.89 5.39
C GLY A 28 7.84 2.55 4.29
N PHE A 29 8.05 3.85 4.03
CA PHE A 29 7.37 4.56 2.94
C PHE A 29 7.80 4.05 1.56
N ASP A 30 9.10 3.81 1.34
CA ASP A 30 9.63 3.31 0.08
C ASP A 30 9.10 1.89 -0.22
N MET A 31 9.01 1.04 0.81
CA MET A 31 8.41 -0.29 0.71
C MET A 31 6.92 -0.19 0.34
N PHE A 32 6.17 0.70 0.99
CA PHE A 32 4.75 0.89 0.70
C PHE A 32 4.52 1.44 -0.71
N GLU A 33 5.34 2.38 -1.16
CA GLU A 33 5.29 2.88 -2.53
C GLU A 33 5.54 1.75 -3.54
N THR A 34 6.55 0.92 -3.28
CA THR A 34 6.86 -0.25 -4.12
C THR A 34 5.67 -1.21 -4.17
N ALA A 35 5.08 -1.55 -3.02
CA ALA A 35 3.90 -2.41 -2.95
C ALA A 35 2.73 -1.84 -3.76
N LYS A 36 2.45 -0.54 -3.64
CA LYS A 36 1.42 0.13 -4.45
C LYS A 36 1.70 0.03 -5.94
N ARG A 37 2.94 0.25 -6.39
CA ARG A 37 3.30 0.17 -7.81
C ARG A 37 3.08 -1.25 -8.35
N LEU A 38 3.48 -2.28 -7.61
CA LEU A 38 3.28 -3.68 -7.99
C LEU A 38 1.79 -4.04 -8.09
N VAL A 39 0.99 -3.64 -7.09
CA VAL A 39 -0.46 -3.89 -7.09
C VAL A 39 -1.14 -3.17 -8.26
N THR A 40 -0.82 -1.90 -8.49
CA THR A 40 -1.38 -1.13 -9.61
C THR A 40 -1.02 -1.78 -10.95
N ALA A 41 0.24 -2.18 -11.14
CA ALA A 41 0.68 -2.85 -12.37
C ALA A 41 -0.10 -4.16 -12.60
N ALA A 42 -0.26 -4.99 -11.57
CA ALA A 42 -1.05 -6.21 -11.66
C ALA A 42 -2.53 -5.95 -11.98
N ILE A 43 -3.13 -4.88 -11.44
CA ILE A 43 -4.52 -4.51 -11.75
C ILE A 43 -4.67 -4.12 -13.23
N VAL A 44 -3.75 -3.28 -13.74
CA VAL A 44 -3.79 -2.81 -15.13
C VAL A 44 -3.53 -3.95 -16.11
N ASP A 45 -2.62 -4.86 -15.78
CA ASP A 45 -2.30 -6.04 -16.59
C ASP A 45 -3.49 -7.01 -16.70
N ASN A 46 -4.19 -7.27 -15.59
CA ASN A 46 -5.35 -8.16 -15.56
C ASN A 46 -6.63 -7.54 -16.16
N ALA A 47 -6.74 -6.21 -16.18
CA ALA A 47 -7.90 -5.50 -16.71
C ALA A 47 -7.47 -4.28 -17.55
N PRO A 48 -7.05 -4.51 -18.81
CA PRO A 48 -6.67 -3.43 -19.71
C PRO A 48 -7.84 -2.48 -19.98
N GLY A 49 -7.57 -1.17 -20.00
CA GLY A 49 -8.56 -0.14 -20.32
C GLY A 49 -9.40 0.37 -19.14
N LEU A 50 -9.10 -0.04 -17.91
CA LEU A 50 -9.66 0.61 -16.73
C LEU A 50 -9.32 2.10 -16.70
N SER A 51 -10.28 2.92 -16.25
CA SER A 51 -10.02 4.34 -16.01
C SER A 51 -9.12 4.52 -14.79
N ASP A 52 -8.43 5.67 -14.70
CA ASP A 52 -7.62 5.99 -13.51
C ASP A 52 -8.44 5.97 -12.21
N ALA A 53 -9.73 6.31 -12.27
CA ALA A 53 -10.62 6.25 -11.11
C ALA A 53 -10.87 4.81 -10.67
N ASP A 54 -11.12 3.91 -11.62
CA ASP A 54 -11.36 2.50 -11.35
C ASP A 54 -10.10 1.80 -10.83
N VAL A 55 -8.93 2.14 -11.39
CA VAL A 55 -7.64 1.65 -10.87
C VAL A 55 -7.44 2.08 -9.42
N ARG A 56 -7.72 3.35 -9.07
CA ARG A 56 -7.62 3.82 -7.68
C ARG A 56 -8.57 3.09 -6.73
N LEU A 57 -9.81 2.84 -7.17
CA LEU A 57 -10.79 2.09 -6.38
C LEU A 57 -10.37 0.63 -6.19
N ALA A 58 -9.85 -0.01 -7.23
CA ALA A 58 -9.34 -1.38 -7.16
C ALA A 58 -8.10 -1.49 -6.25
N VAL A 59 -7.19 -0.52 -6.30
CA VAL A 59 -6.06 -0.44 -5.37
C VAL A 59 -6.57 -0.28 -3.93
N PHE A 60 -7.55 0.59 -3.69
CA PHE A 60 -8.16 0.76 -2.37
C PHE A 60 -8.78 -0.55 -1.86
N ASP A 61 -9.58 -1.23 -2.68
CA ASP A 61 -10.18 -2.51 -2.29
C ASP A 61 -9.11 -3.56 -1.99
N ARG A 62 -8.02 -3.61 -2.76
CA ARG A 62 -6.94 -4.59 -2.59
C ARG A 62 -6.18 -4.42 -1.27
N PHE A 63 -6.04 -3.19 -0.79
CA PHE A 63 -5.33 -2.88 0.45
C PHE A 63 -6.24 -2.81 1.67
N TYR A 64 -7.50 -2.41 1.52
CA TYR A 64 -8.38 -2.04 2.65
C TYR A 64 -9.81 -2.58 2.54
N GLY A 65 -10.16 -3.25 1.45
CA GLY A 65 -11.56 -3.64 1.17
C GLY A 65 -12.16 -4.56 2.21
N GLU A 66 -11.36 -5.47 2.77
CA GLU A 66 -11.78 -6.44 3.80
C GLU A 66 -11.57 -5.92 5.23
N ASP A 67 -10.78 -4.85 5.41
CA ASP A 67 -10.48 -4.28 6.72
C ASP A 67 -11.57 -3.30 7.19
N LEU A 68 -12.47 -2.91 6.29
CA LEU A 68 -13.50 -1.91 6.53
C LEU A 68 -14.90 -2.53 6.51
N PRO A 69 -15.77 -2.17 7.47
CA PRO A 69 -17.20 -2.43 7.35
C PRO A 69 -17.76 -1.85 6.04
N GLU A 70 -18.78 -2.49 5.47
CA GLU A 70 -19.33 -2.15 4.15
C GLU A 70 -19.77 -0.67 4.05
N ASP A 71 -20.34 -0.12 5.12
CA ASP A 71 -20.75 1.28 5.17
C ASP A 71 -19.55 2.24 5.08
N ALA A 72 -18.43 1.91 5.75
CA ALA A 72 -17.20 2.69 5.71
C ALA A 72 -16.52 2.57 4.35
N ARG A 73 -16.48 1.36 3.79
CA ARG A 73 -15.96 1.09 2.45
C ARG A 73 -16.72 1.89 1.39
N ALA A 74 -18.06 1.87 1.42
CA ALA A 74 -18.90 2.61 0.48
C ALA A 74 -18.64 4.13 0.55
N ARG A 75 -18.51 4.70 1.75
CA ARG A 75 -18.17 6.13 1.92
C ARG A 75 -16.81 6.47 1.33
N CYS A 76 -15.79 5.66 1.59
CA CYS A 76 -14.44 5.86 1.05
C CYS A 76 -14.45 5.80 -0.48
N ARG A 77 -15.11 4.79 -1.07
CA ARG A 77 -15.25 4.66 -2.52
C ARG A 77 -15.98 5.87 -3.14
N GLY A 78 -17.06 6.33 -2.51
CA GLY A 78 -17.80 7.52 -2.95
C GLY A 78 -16.92 8.78 -3.00
N LYS A 79 -16.08 9.01 -1.98
CA LYS A 79 -15.10 10.10 -1.99
C LYS A 79 -14.02 9.92 -3.06
N MET A 80 -13.65 8.68 -3.35
CA MET A 80 -12.59 8.36 -4.31
C MET A 80 -13.01 8.48 -5.78
N ALA A 81 -14.29 8.30 -6.07
CA ALA A 81 -14.88 8.48 -7.40
C ALA A 81 -14.92 9.96 -7.84
N VAL A 82 -14.93 10.89 -6.88
CA VAL A 82 -14.85 12.34 -7.15
C VAL A 82 -13.40 12.72 -7.43
N LYS A 83 -13.20 13.56 -8.45
CA LYS A 83 -11.88 14.08 -8.83
C LYS A 83 -11.21 14.77 -7.63
N PRO A 84 -9.89 14.62 -7.44
CA PRO A 84 -9.19 15.19 -6.29
C PRO A 84 -9.46 16.70 -6.10
N GLU A 85 -9.53 17.44 -7.20
CA GLU A 85 -9.83 18.88 -7.27
C GLU A 85 -11.23 19.29 -6.79
N GLU A 86 -12.17 18.34 -6.69
CA GLU A 86 -13.57 18.60 -6.34
C GLU A 86 -13.93 18.13 -4.92
N ARG A 87 -12.98 17.56 -4.17
CA ARG A 87 -13.22 17.11 -2.79
C ARG A 87 -13.25 18.29 -1.81
N LYS A 88 -14.41 18.52 -1.19
CA LYS A 88 -14.50 19.41 -0.01
C LYS A 88 -14.01 18.64 1.22
N TYR A 89 -12.98 19.19 1.87
CA TYR A 89 -12.41 18.67 3.12
C TYR A 89 -13.24 19.09 4.33
#